data_AF-A0A2S6MXS3-F1
#
_entry.id   AF-A0A2S6MXS3-F1
#
_cell.length_a   1.000
_cell.length_b   1.000
_cell.length_c   1.000
_cell.angle_alpha   90.00
_cell.angle_beta   90.00
_cell.angle_gamma   90.00
#
_symmetry.space_group_name_H-M   'P 1'
#
loop_
_entity.id
_entity.type
_entity.pdbx_description
1 polymer ?
#
loop_
_entity_poly.entity_id
_entity_poly.type
_entity_poly.pdbx_seq_one_letter_code
_entity_poly.pdbx_strand_id
1 'polypeptide(L)' 'MQDATPASDQDVTDRQTAAPHPEEMKGTVTFNLGRFATMTATGRATPAGLVSAALLAGVILIPLAWMIRRRR' A
#
# COMPACT_ATOMS: atom_id res chain seq x y z
N MET A 1 48.66 -3.41 -36.18
CA MET A 1 48.61 -3.45 -34.70
C MET A 1 47.61 -2.39 -34.27
N GLN A 2 46.33 -2.77 -34.14
CA GLN A 2 45.27 -1.89 -33.64
C GLN A 2 45.35 -1.85 -32.11
N ASP A 3 45.39 -0.64 -31.56
CA ASP A 3 45.31 -0.35 -30.14
C ASP A 3 44.02 -0.88 -29.52
N ALA A 4 44.17 -1.58 -28.40
CA ALA A 4 43.10 -2.06 -27.56
C ALA A 4 42.36 -0.87 -26.94
N THR A 5 41.14 -0.60 -27.41
CA THR A 5 40.20 0.29 -26.74
C THR A 5 39.72 -0.41 -25.45
N PRO A 6 39.74 0.24 -24.27
CA PRO A 6 39.33 -0.40 -23.03
C PRO A 6 37.82 -0.60 -23.06
N ALA A 7 37.38 -1.85 -23.10
CA ALA A 7 35.99 -2.22 -22.89
C ALA A 7 35.62 -1.98 -21.43
N SER A 8 35.19 -0.75 -21.14
CA SER A 8 34.06 -0.42 -20.27
C SER A 8 33.85 -1.34 -19.07
N ASP A 9 34.67 -1.12 -18.03
CA ASP A 9 34.52 -1.63 -16.67
C ASP A 9 33.41 -0.88 -15.89
N GLN A 10 32.35 -0.45 -16.59
CA GLN A 10 31.26 0.40 -16.06
C GLN A 10 29.96 -0.39 -15.83
N ASP A 11 29.94 -1.71 -16.10
CA ASP A 11 28.73 -2.54 -16.02
C ASP A 11 28.47 -3.15 -14.62
N VAL A 12 29.31 -2.86 -13.62
CA VAL A 12 29.17 -3.43 -12.26
C VAL A 12 28.51 -2.47 -11.28
N THR A 13 28.43 -1.17 -11.59
CA THR A 13 27.87 -0.15 -10.66
C THR A 13 26.37 0.12 -10.86
N ASP A 14 25.77 -0.34 -11.97
CA ASP A 14 24.38 -0.01 -12.31
C ASP A 14 23.32 -0.83 -11.51
N ARG A 15 23.71 -1.89 -10.80
CA ARG A 15 22.76 -2.73 -10.05
C ARG A 15 22.39 -2.21 -8.67
N GLN A 16 23.03 -1.14 -8.18
CA GLN A 16 22.87 -0.72 -6.79
C GLN A 16 21.96 0.50 -6.58
N THR A 17 21.44 1.11 -7.67
CA THR A 17 20.53 2.25 -7.60
C THR A 17 19.40 2.14 -8.61
N ALA A 18 18.83 0.95 -8.82
CA ALA A 18 17.54 0.84 -9.50
C ALA A 18 16.48 1.50 -8.60
N ALA A 19 16.17 2.77 -8.85
CA ALA A 19 15.07 3.46 -8.22
C ALA A 19 13.78 2.62 -8.42
N PRO A 20 12.97 2.40 -7.37
CA PRO A 20 11.79 1.56 -7.48
C PRO A 20 10.88 2.08 -8.60
N HIS A 21 10.63 1.24 -9.61
CA HIS A 21 9.84 1.63 -10.77
C HIS A 21 8.41 2.00 -10.34
N PRO A 22 7.83 3.09 -10.84
CA PRO A 22 6.53 3.60 -10.39
C PRO A 22 5.36 2.64 -10.62
N GLU A 23 5.49 1.63 -11.51
CA GLU A 23 4.53 0.52 -11.58
C GLU A 23 4.43 -0.33 -10.30
N GLU A 24 5.41 -0.25 -9.40
CA GLU A 24 5.49 -1.01 -8.15
C GLU A 24 4.95 -0.26 -6.91
N MET A 25 4.27 0.88 -7.06
CA MET A 25 3.65 1.59 -5.92
C MET A 25 2.55 0.74 -5.26
N LYS A 26 2.96 -0.15 -4.36
CA LYS A 26 2.12 -0.94 -3.45
C LYS A 26 1.89 -0.08 -2.22
N GLY A 27 0.64 0.35 -2.01
CA GLY A 27 0.23 0.99 -0.77
C GLY A 27 -0.03 -0.07 0.29
N THR A 28 0.67 0.02 1.41
CA THR A 28 0.32 -0.80 2.59
C THR A 28 -0.67 -0.01 3.42
N VAL A 29 -1.89 -0.52 3.56
CA VAL A 29 -2.91 0.06 4.42
C VAL A 29 -3.02 -0.79 5.68
N THR A 30 -2.70 -0.18 6.82
CA THR A 30 -2.91 -0.78 8.13
C THR A 30 -4.19 -0.21 8.72
N PHE A 31 -5.24 -1.03 8.79
CA PHE A 31 -6.50 -0.69 9.44
C PHE A 31 -6.53 -1.24 10.86
N ASN A 32 -6.73 -0.36 11.84
CA ASN A 32 -6.85 -0.74 13.25
C ASN A 32 -8.29 -0.55 13.71
N LEU A 33 -8.96 -1.64 14.07
CA LEU A 33 -10.31 -1.65 14.62
C LEU A 33 -10.24 -1.73 16.15
N GLY A 34 -9.96 -0.59 16.79
CA GLY A 34 -9.86 -0.48 18.26
C GLY A 34 -8.88 -1.49 18.88
N ARG A 35 -9.26 -2.14 20.00
CA ARG A 35 -8.49 -3.24 20.60
C ARG A 35 -8.83 -4.62 20.02
N PHE A 36 -9.67 -4.68 18.99
CA PHE A 36 -10.29 -5.92 18.53
C PHE A 36 -9.58 -6.55 17.33
N ALA A 37 -9.04 -5.76 16.39
CA ALA A 37 -8.31 -6.32 15.25
C ALA A 37 -7.38 -5.28 14.58
N THR A 38 -6.26 -5.76 14.04
CA THR A 38 -5.43 -5.03 13.08
C THR A 38 -5.42 -5.82 11.77
N MET A 39 -5.84 -5.19 10.68
CA MET A 39 -5.80 -5.75 9.32
C MET A 39 -4.81 -4.97 8.48
N THR A 40 -3.79 -5.66 7.96
CA THR A 40 -2.84 -5.10 7.01
C THR A 40 -3.20 -5.60 5.63
N ALA A 41 -3.56 -4.68 4.74
CA ALA A 41 -3.85 -4.97 3.33
C ALA A 41 -2.77 -4.33 2.46
N THR A 42 -2.11 -5.14 1.64
CA THR A 42 -1.08 -4.68 0.71
C THR A 42 -1.66 -4.69 -0.70
N GLY A 43 -1.81 -3.52 -1.30
CA GLY A 43 -2.42 -3.41 -2.63
C GLY A 43 -2.39 -1.99 -3.20
N ARG A 44 -3.02 -1.79 -4.35
CA ARG A 44 -3.18 -0.45 -4.92
C ARG A 44 -4.37 0.24 -4.26
N ALA A 45 -4.15 0.76 -3.07
CA ALA A 45 -5.14 1.58 -2.37
C ALA A 45 -4.95 3.05 -2.76
N THR A 46 -6.01 3.68 -3.25
CA THR A 46 -6.05 5.15 -3.45
C THR A 46 -6.62 5.82 -2.20
N PRO A 47 -6.19 7.05 -1.85
CA PRO A 47 -6.76 7.78 -0.71
C PRO A 47 -8.29 7.90 -0.78
N ALA A 48 -8.82 8.14 -1.99
CA ALA A 48 -10.26 8.22 -2.22
C ALA A 48 -10.98 6.89 -1.95
N GLY A 49 -10.42 5.76 -2.39
CA GLY A 49 -11.02 4.44 -2.16
C GLY A 49 -11.09 4.08 -0.67
N LEU A 50 -10.10 4.48 0.11
CA LEU A 50 -10.08 4.26 1.57
C LEU A 50 -11.20 5.06 2.26
N VAL A 51 -11.37 6.34 1.87
CA VAL A 51 -12.46 7.18 2.40
C VAL A 51 -13.82 6.60 2.03
N SER A 52 -14.02 6.16 0.78
CA SER A 52 -15.26 5.53 0.36
C SER A 52 -15.56 4.24 1.13
N ALA A 53 -14.56 3.39 1.35
CA ALA A 53 -14.72 2.16 2.13
C ALA A 53 -15.08 2.46 3.60
N ALA A 54 -14.45 3.46 4.21
CA ALA A 54 -14.75 3.88 5.57
C ALA A 54 -16.19 4.41 5.71
N LEU A 55 -16.64 5.21 4.74
CA LEU A 55 -18.03 5.71 4.71
C LEU A 55 -19.04 4.56 4.56
N LEU A 56 -18.81 3.64 3.63
CA LEU A 56 -19.67 2.48 3.43
C LEU A 56 -19.76 1.63 4.70
N ALA A 57 -18.61 1.33 5.33
CA ALA A 57 -18.57 0.60 6.58
C ALA A 57 -19.32 1.34 7.70
N GLY A 58 -19.17 2.66 7.81
CA GLY A 58 -19.89 3.48 8.78
C GLY A 58 -21.41 3.45 8.59
N VAL A 59 -21.88 3.59 7.35
CA VAL A 59 -23.32 3.53 7.01
C VAL A 59 -23.94 2.19 7.40
N ILE A 60 -23.19 1.09 7.33
CA ILE A 60 -23.68 -0.23 7.72
C ILE A 60 -23.58 -0.44 9.24
N LEU A 61 -22.42 -0.15 9.83
CA LEU A 61 -22.11 -0.48 11.23
C LEU A 61 -22.82 0.44 12.23
N ILE A 62 -22.98 1.73 11.93
CA ILE A 62 -23.62 2.70 12.85
C ILE A 62 -25.08 2.33 13.15
N PRO A 63 -25.98 2.14 12.16
CA PRO A 63 -27.36 1.77 12.45
C PRO A 63 -27.47 0.40 13.11
N LEU A 64 -26.62 -0.56 12.75
CA LEU A 64 -26.57 -1.88 13.38
C LEU A 64 -26.18 -1.76 14.87
N ALA A 65 -25.13 -0.99 15.17
CA ALA A 65 -24.70 -0.72 16.54
C ALA A 65 -25.79 0.02 17.34
N TRP A 66 -26.51 0.95 16.72
CA TRP A 66 -27.60 1.69 17.35
C TRP A 66 -28.78 0.79 17.71
N MET A 67 -29.13 -0.15 16.83
CA MET A 67 -30.18 -1.14 17.07
C MET A 67 -29.80 -2.09 18.22
N ILE A 68 -28.55 -2.57 18.27
CA ILE A 68 -28.05 -3.43 19.35
C ILE A 68 -28.02 -2.67 20.68
N ARG A 69 -27.59 -1.40 20.66
CA ARG A 69 -27.53 -0.55 21.85
C ARG A 69 -28.90 -0.20 22.43
N ARG A 70 -29.96 -0.11 21.60
CA ARG A 70 -31.34 0.09 22.08
C ARG A 70 -31.96 -1.16 22.72
N ARG A 71 -31.40 -2.35 22.47
CA ARG A 71 -31.87 -3.62 23.06
C ARG A 71 -31.19 -3.99 24.38
N ARG A 72 -30.10 -3.31 24.74
CA ARG A 72 -29.46 -3.42 26.06
C ARG A 72 -29.96 -2.30 26.95
#